data_AF-A0A1Q5LZ30-F1
#
_entry.id   AF-A0A1Q5LZ30-F1
#
_cell.length_a   1.000
_cell.length_b   1.000
_cell.length_c   1.000
_cell.angle_alpha   90.00
_cell.angle_beta   90.00
_cell.angle_gamma   90.00
#
_symmetry.space_group_name_H-M   'P 1'
#
loop_
_entity.id
_entity.type
_entity.pdbx_description
1 polymer ?
#
loop_
_entity_poly.entity_id
_entity_poly.type
_entity_poly.pdbx_seq_one_letter_code
_entity_poly.pdbx_strand_id
1 'polypeptide(L)'
;MILYLHFGAPQPDPAYHRLLDMVGEFTPVAQALPPDAALADVSGSTRYFGRDAAGLAALIRMRAAALHGLDVTVGIGPNPLLARLAAHRGEPGAIRTVPDDPEAITRFLAGLPAAALPGVGPATARTLASYGLRTADRIAATPLLTLQRILGAASGRELRERAAGIDPARVVAGAPPRTVDAEHRFGHDESDAARQRAALTHLTEQLGARLRDERQTCRALTLTVQYADRAGQSSITRSRTLSEATAHNPRLRATAHALHGSLGLQRARVRSLALRAGELGDAASASRQLTFDPDDDKTRRIEAAADRARARFGPGAVRPASTAGMR
;
A
#
# COMPACT_ATOMS: atom_id res chain seq x y z
N MET A 1 19.71 2.26 -13.41
CA MET A 1 19.45 2.64 -12.01
C MET A 1 18.00 3.03 -11.85
N ILE A 2 17.36 2.49 -10.84
CA ILE A 2 15.95 2.68 -10.51
C ILE A 2 15.85 3.49 -9.22
N LEU A 3 14.94 4.46 -9.21
CA LEU A 3 14.55 5.22 -8.04
C LEU A 3 13.25 4.65 -7.47
N TYR A 4 13.22 4.44 -6.17
CA TYR A 4 12.00 4.27 -5.39
C TYR A 4 11.77 5.56 -4.61
N LEU A 5 10.67 6.24 -4.91
CA LEU A 5 10.27 7.51 -4.34
C LEU A 5 9.16 7.24 -3.33
N HIS A 6 9.38 7.55 -2.05
CA HIS A 6 8.36 7.45 -1.02
C HIS A 6 7.95 8.85 -0.56
N PHE A 7 6.69 9.20 -0.81
CA PHE A 7 6.11 10.53 -0.59
C PHE A 7 5.67 10.77 0.88
N GLY A 8 5.99 9.84 1.79
CA GLY A 8 5.60 9.91 3.19
C GLY A 8 4.17 9.43 3.41
N ALA A 9 3.35 10.20 4.12
CA ALA A 9 1.96 9.85 4.37
C ALA A 9 1.17 9.69 3.05
N PRO A 10 0.13 8.84 3.00
CA PRO A 10 -0.73 8.70 1.83
C PRO A 10 -1.23 10.04 1.32
N GLN A 11 -1.11 10.22 0.01
CA GLN A 11 -1.56 11.43 -0.64
C GLN A 11 -2.96 11.22 -1.23
N PRO A 12 -3.85 12.22 -1.14
CA PRO A 12 -5.12 12.21 -1.88
C PRO A 12 -4.86 12.02 -3.38
N ASP A 13 -5.79 11.39 -4.08
CA ASP A 13 -5.64 11.03 -5.50
C ASP A 13 -5.14 12.19 -6.41
N PRO A 14 -5.70 13.42 -6.33
CA PRO A 14 -5.25 14.53 -7.17
C PRO A 14 -3.85 15.04 -6.82
N ALA A 15 -3.42 14.91 -5.56
CA ALA A 15 -2.07 15.27 -5.14
C ALA A 15 -1.05 14.22 -5.60
N TYR A 16 -1.43 12.95 -5.49
CA TYR A 16 -0.61 11.82 -5.95
C TYR A 16 -0.38 11.87 -7.47
N HIS A 17 -1.40 12.21 -8.26
CA HIS A 17 -1.25 12.38 -9.71
C HIS A 17 -0.26 13.49 -10.07
N ARG A 18 -0.33 14.66 -9.40
CA ARG A 18 0.63 15.75 -9.63
C ARG A 18 2.07 15.37 -9.30
N LEU A 19 2.27 14.55 -8.26
CA LEU A 19 3.59 14.01 -7.93
C LEU A 19 4.11 13.08 -9.02
N LEU A 20 3.25 12.23 -9.58
CA LEU A 20 3.62 11.35 -10.69
C LEU A 20 3.93 12.15 -11.96
N ASP A 21 3.14 13.18 -12.27
CA ASP A 21 3.39 14.06 -13.42
C ASP A 21 4.77 14.75 -13.27
N MET A 22 5.08 15.28 -12.09
CA MET A 22 6.39 15.85 -11.76
C MET A 22 7.52 14.83 -11.93
N VAL A 23 7.32 13.57 -11.54
CA VAL A 23 8.33 12.50 -11.77
C VAL A 23 8.46 12.20 -13.27
N GLY A 24 7.36 12.24 -14.01
CA GLY A 24 7.31 12.08 -15.46
C GLY A 24 8.15 13.10 -16.23
N GLU A 25 8.36 14.30 -15.68
CA GLU A 25 9.26 15.31 -16.24
C GLU A 25 10.74 14.87 -16.26
N PHE A 26 11.12 13.91 -15.41
CA PHE A 26 12.48 13.38 -15.32
C PHE A 26 12.66 12.07 -16.07
N THR A 27 11.63 11.24 -16.15
CA THR A 27 11.67 9.99 -16.92
C THR A 27 10.29 9.58 -17.41
N PRO A 28 10.17 9.13 -18.67
CA PRO A 28 8.92 8.54 -19.16
C PRO A 28 8.64 7.16 -18.56
N VAL A 29 9.62 6.53 -17.90
CA VAL A 29 9.49 5.18 -17.33
C VAL A 29 9.23 5.29 -15.82
N ALA A 30 8.01 5.69 -15.48
CA ALA A 30 7.53 5.80 -14.10
C ALA A 30 6.33 4.89 -13.85
N GLN A 31 6.37 4.16 -12.74
CA GLN A 31 5.32 3.26 -12.28
C GLN A 31 4.74 3.77 -10.96
N ALA A 32 3.44 4.02 -10.96
CA ALA A 32 2.69 4.35 -9.75
C ALA A 32 2.66 3.16 -8.77
N LEU A 33 3.00 3.40 -7.50
CA LEU A 33 2.83 2.47 -6.40
C LEU A 33 1.96 3.11 -5.30
N PRO A 34 0.64 3.24 -5.53
CA PRO A 34 -0.24 3.78 -4.51
C PRO A 34 -0.16 2.93 -3.23
N PRO A 35 -0.30 3.56 -2.05
CA PRO A 35 -0.88 4.89 -1.88
C PRO A 35 0.10 6.07 -1.85
N ASP A 36 1.41 5.82 -1.78
CA ASP A 36 2.38 6.80 -1.29
C ASP A 36 3.76 6.68 -1.95
N ALA A 37 3.91 5.89 -3.01
CA ALA A 37 5.20 5.66 -3.62
C ALA A 37 5.16 5.60 -5.15
N ALA A 38 6.33 5.73 -5.77
CA ALA A 38 6.52 5.49 -7.19
C ALA A 38 7.87 4.83 -7.46
N LEU A 39 7.95 4.06 -8.54
CA LEU A 39 9.21 3.61 -9.13
C LEU A 39 9.50 4.43 -10.38
N ALA A 40 10.75 4.80 -10.59
CA ALA A 40 11.18 5.53 -11.77
C ALA A 40 12.50 4.96 -12.28
N ASP A 41 12.54 4.48 -13.52
CA ASP A 41 13.79 4.10 -14.17
C ASP A 41 14.41 5.34 -14.82
N VAL A 42 15.53 5.79 -14.27
CA VAL A 42 16.22 7.00 -14.73
C VAL A 42 17.43 6.69 -15.60
N SER A 43 17.65 5.42 -15.95
CA SER A 43 18.83 4.98 -16.71
C SER A 43 18.98 5.77 -18.02
N GLY A 44 17.88 5.96 -18.76
CA GLY A 44 17.86 6.74 -20.00
C GLY A 44 17.95 8.27 -19.82
N SER A 45 17.63 8.78 -18.63
CA SER A 45 17.54 10.22 -18.35
C SER A 45 18.87 10.84 -17.92
N THR A 46 19.77 10.04 -17.33
CA THR A 46 21.04 10.52 -16.78
C THR A 46 21.85 11.37 -17.77
N ARG A 47 21.97 10.92 -19.03
CA ARG A 47 22.69 11.64 -20.09
C ARG A 47 22.02 12.95 -20.48
N TYR A 48 20.70 12.98 -20.58
CA TYR A 48 19.94 14.18 -20.95
C TYR A 48 20.10 15.29 -19.90
N PHE A 49 20.04 14.93 -18.62
CA PHE A 49 20.19 15.88 -17.53
C PHE A 49 21.64 16.16 -17.13
N GLY A 50 22.62 15.44 -17.69
CA GLY A 50 24.03 15.53 -17.31
C GLY A 50 24.27 15.22 -15.83
N ARG A 51 23.48 14.32 -15.24
CA ARG A 51 23.51 13.97 -13.81
C ARG A 51 23.39 12.46 -13.63
N ASP A 52 24.02 11.95 -12.58
CA ASP A 52 23.83 10.58 -12.14
C ASP A 52 22.46 10.39 -11.46
N ALA A 53 22.14 9.15 -11.09
CA ALA A 53 20.87 8.83 -10.45
C ALA A 53 20.67 9.56 -9.12
N ALA A 54 21.75 9.78 -8.35
CA ALA A 54 21.70 10.53 -7.08
C ALA A 54 21.41 12.02 -7.31
N GLY A 55 22.02 12.63 -8.32
CA GLY A 55 21.75 14.00 -8.72
C GLY A 55 20.30 14.20 -9.21
N LEU A 56 19.75 13.23 -9.94
CA LEU A 56 18.33 13.24 -10.33
C LEU A 56 17.40 13.08 -9.13
N ALA A 57 17.69 12.15 -8.22
CA ALA A 57 16.94 11.98 -6.98
C ALA A 57 16.90 13.27 -6.15
N ALA A 58 18.03 13.98 -6.06
CA ALA A 58 18.12 15.26 -5.36
C ALA A 58 17.26 16.35 -6.01
N LEU A 59 17.22 16.41 -7.35
CA LEU A 59 16.35 17.34 -8.07
C LEU A 59 14.86 17.03 -7.86
N ILE A 60 14.47 15.75 -7.96
CA ILE A 60 13.09 15.31 -7.73
C ILE A 60 12.65 15.68 -6.32
N ARG A 61 13.47 15.39 -5.31
CA ARG A 61 13.18 15.72 -3.91
C ARG A 61 13.07 17.23 -3.69
N MET A 62 13.97 18.01 -4.28
CA MET A 62 13.91 19.48 -4.21
C MET A 62 12.63 20.02 -4.84
N ARG A 63 12.21 19.52 -6.01
CA ARG A 63 10.95 19.91 -6.64
C ARG A 63 9.73 19.50 -5.81
N ALA A 64 9.73 18.30 -5.24
CA ALA A 64 8.65 17.84 -4.38
C ALA A 64 8.48 18.73 -3.14
N ALA A 65 9.60 19.13 -2.52
CA ALA A 65 9.58 20.06 -1.40
C ALA A 65 9.08 21.45 -1.82
N ALA A 66 9.56 21.99 -2.94
CA ALA A 66 9.22 23.33 -3.41
C ALA A 66 7.75 23.45 -3.90
N LEU A 67 7.25 22.45 -4.62
CA LEU A 67 5.93 22.49 -5.27
C LEU A 67 4.82 21.90 -4.41
N HIS A 68 5.16 20.95 -3.53
CA HIS A 68 4.18 20.17 -2.78
C HIS A 68 4.41 20.18 -1.27
N GLY A 69 5.51 20.78 -0.78
CA GLY A 69 5.83 20.78 0.65
C GLY A 69 6.14 19.40 1.22
N LEU A 70 6.54 18.44 0.36
CA LEU A 70 6.80 17.05 0.76
C LEU A 70 8.30 16.76 0.73
N ASP A 71 8.81 16.21 1.84
CA ASP A 71 10.17 15.67 1.88
C ASP A 71 10.14 14.19 1.48
N VAL A 72 10.62 13.91 0.28
CA VAL A 72 10.52 12.59 -0.35
C VAL A 72 11.74 11.76 0.05
N THR A 73 11.51 10.56 0.58
CA THR A 73 12.59 9.59 0.82
C THR A 73 12.88 8.87 -0.48
N VAL A 74 14.15 8.84 -0.91
CA VAL A 74 14.53 8.25 -2.20
C VAL A 74 15.54 7.12 -2.00
N GLY A 75 15.17 5.94 -2.47
CA GLY A 75 16.07 4.80 -2.56
C GLY A 75 16.53 4.58 -3.99
N ILE A 76 17.80 4.33 -4.20
CA ILE A 76 18.42 4.13 -5.51
C ILE A 76 19.02 2.73 -5.53
N GLY A 77 18.73 1.95 -6.57
CA GLY A 77 19.28 0.61 -6.73
C GLY A 77 19.31 0.14 -8.18
N PRO A 78 19.98 -1.00 -8.45
CA PRO A 78 20.02 -1.56 -9.80
C PRO A 78 18.70 -2.22 -10.23
N ASN A 79 17.85 -2.60 -9.26
CA ASN A 79 16.53 -3.19 -9.49
C ASN A 79 15.47 -2.61 -8.51
N PRO A 80 14.16 -2.83 -8.74
CA PRO A 80 13.10 -2.26 -7.91
C PRO A 80 13.17 -2.71 -6.44
N LEU A 81 13.50 -3.98 -6.20
CA LEU A 81 13.71 -4.53 -4.87
C LEU A 81 14.76 -3.73 -4.08
N LEU A 82 15.96 -3.57 -4.63
CA LEU A 82 17.06 -2.90 -3.93
C LEU A 82 16.80 -1.41 -3.76
N ALA A 83 16.19 -0.75 -4.74
CA ALA A 83 15.76 0.64 -4.60
C ALA A 83 14.77 0.82 -3.44
N ARG A 84 13.75 -0.05 -3.35
CA ARG A 84 12.77 -0.03 -2.25
C ARG A 84 13.44 -0.27 -0.89
N LEU A 85 14.29 -1.30 -0.80
CA LEU A 85 15.01 -1.61 0.44
C LEU A 85 15.92 -0.45 0.86
N ALA A 86 16.56 0.23 -0.08
CA ALA A 86 17.41 1.39 0.21
C ALA A 86 16.60 2.52 0.86
N ALA A 87 15.42 2.84 0.31
CA ALA A 87 14.54 3.85 0.89
C ALA A 87 14.05 3.46 2.29
N HIS A 88 13.61 2.21 2.47
CA HIS A 88 13.06 1.73 3.75
C HIS A 88 14.10 1.64 4.87
N ARG A 89 15.39 1.56 4.54
CA ARG A 89 16.50 1.61 5.51
C ARG A 89 17.06 3.01 5.70
N GLY A 90 16.60 3.99 4.95
CA GLY A 90 16.99 5.39 5.10
C GLY A 90 16.19 6.09 6.20
N GLU A 91 16.72 7.20 6.68
CA GLU A 91 15.91 8.16 7.44
C GLU A 91 14.85 8.79 6.52
N PRO A 92 13.68 9.18 7.05
CA PRO A 92 12.71 9.96 6.29
C PRO A 92 13.36 11.20 5.66
N GLY A 93 13.08 11.44 4.38
CA GLY A 93 13.67 12.55 3.60
C GLY A 93 15.09 12.31 3.10
N ALA A 94 15.70 11.16 3.41
CA ALA A 94 17.05 10.84 2.96
C ALA A 94 17.07 10.28 1.52
N ILE A 95 18.23 10.42 0.87
CA ILE A 95 18.58 9.72 -0.36
C ILE A 95 19.59 8.63 -0.02
N ARG A 96 19.31 7.38 -0.41
CA ARG A 96 20.21 6.25 -0.16
C ARG A 96 20.43 5.43 -1.42
N THR A 97 21.69 5.14 -1.72
CA THR A 97 22.08 4.39 -2.91
C THR A 97 22.65 3.03 -2.55
N VAL A 98 22.20 2.00 -3.27
CA VAL A 98 22.85 0.69 -3.37
C VAL A 98 23.53 0.64 -4.74
N PRO A 99 24.88 0.65 -4.79
CA PRO A 99 25.61 0.53 -6.04
C PRO A 99 25.29 -0.77 -6.76
N ASP A 100 25.41 -0.77 -8.10
CA ASP A 100 25.31 -1.98 -8.93
C ASP A 100 26.64 -2.75 -8.88
N ASP A 101 26.98 -3.22 -7.69
CA ASP A 101 28.19 -3.98 -7.40
C ASP A 101 27.84 -5.19 -6.52
N PRO A 102 28.17 -6.43 -6.93
CA PRO A 102 27.80 -7.63 -6.18
C PRO A 102 28.26 -7.63 -4.71
N GLU A 103 29.45 -7.10 -4.43
CA GLU A 103 29.99 -7.05 -3.06
C GLU A 103 29.22 -6.02 -2.21
N ALA A 104 28.94 -4.85 -2.77
CA ALA A 104 28.11 -3.82 -2.15
C ALA A 104 26.68 -4.31 -1.88
N ILE A 105 26.07 -5.03 -2.82
CA ILE A 105 24.73 -5.63 -2.65
C ILE A 105 24.75 -6.67 -1.52
N THR A 106 25.75 -7.55 -1.51
CA THR A 106 25.91 -8.57 -0.46
C THR A 106 26.04 -7.92 0.91
N ARG A 107 26.89 -6.90 1.02
CA ARG A 107 27.09 -6.12 2.26
C ARG A 107 25.80 -5.40 2.70
N PHE A 108 25.04 -4.86 1.75
CA PHE A 108 23.77 -4.20 2.04
C PHE A 108 22.71 -5.17 2.58
N LEU A 109 22.66 -6.40 2.06
CA LEU A 109 21.70 -7.42 2.47
C LEU A 109 22.11 -8.21 3.72
N ALA A 110 23.40 -8.18 4.08
CA ALA A 110 23.91 -8.85 5.27
C ALA A 110 23.14 -8.41 6.53
N GLY A 111 22.62 -9.39 7.28
CA GLY A 111 21.86 -9.15 8.50
C GLY A 111 20.50 -8.46 8.30
N LEU A 112 20.05 -8.24 7.06
CA LEU A 112 18.72 -7.70 6.79
C LEU A 112 17.67 -8.67 7.33
N PRO A 113 16.75 -8.25 8.22
CA PRO A 113 15.72 -9.14 8.74
C PRO A 113 14.86 -9.72 7.61
N ALA A 114 14.49 -11.00 7.71
CA ALA A 114 13.66 -11.67 6.72
C ALA A 114 12.32 -10.94 6.49
N ALA A 115 11.73 -10.38 7.55
CA ALA A 115 10.49 -9.61 7.50
C ALA A 115 10.60 -8.28 6.73
N ALA A 116 11.82 -7.80 6.46
CA ALA A 116 12.04 -6.61 5.63
C ALA A 116 12.03 -6.93 4.13
N LEU A 117 12.15 -8.20 3.74
CA LEU A 117 12.08 -8.60 2.33
C LEU A 117 10.63 -8.47 1.81
N PRO A 118 10.42 -7.81 0.66
CA PRO A 118 9.11 -7.74 0.03
C PRO A 118 8.51 -9.13 -0.22
N GLY A 119 7.25 -9.30 0.18
CA GLY A 119 6.52 -10.58 0.10
C GLY A 119 6.64 -11.47 1.34
N VAL A 120 7.48 -11.11 2.32
CA VAL A 120 7.55 -11.82 3.60
C VAL A 120 6.58 -11.20 4.60
N GLY A 121 5.36 -11.74 4.66
CA GLY A 121 4.37 -11.35 5.67
C GLY A 121 4.70 -11.90 7.07
N PRO A 122 3.98 -11.45 8.12
CA PRO A 122 4.23 -11.89 9.51
C PRO A 122 4.15 -13.41 9.70
N ALA A 123 3.25 -14.09 8.98
CA ALA A 123 3.14 -15.55 9.03
C ALA A 123 4.39 -16.22 8.43
N THR A 124 4.77 -15.83 7.21
CA THR A 124 5.99 -16.30 6.54
C THR A 124 7.24 -16.04 7.38
N ALA A 125 7.36 -14.85 7.97
CA ALA A 125 8.46 -14.50 8.86
C ALA A 125 8.55 -15.41 10.09
N ARG A 126 7.40 -15.74 10.71
CA ARG A 126 7.35 -16.69 11.83
C ARG A 126 7.77 -18.10 11.41
N THR A 127 7.28 -18.58 10.27
CA THR A 127 7.68 -19.88 9.71
C THR A 127 9.18 -19.90 9.44
N LEU A 128 9.73 -18.91 8.75
CA LEU A 128 11.18 -18.83 8.50
C LEU A 128 11.99 -18.79 9.81
N ALA A 129 11.52 -18.03 10.81
CA ALA A 129 12.16 -17.94 12.11
C ALA A 129 12.18 -19.28 12.87
N SER A 130 11.17 -20.14 12.73
CA SER A 130 11.18 -21.49 13.34
C SER A 130 12.25 -22.41 12.76
N TYR A 131 12.72 -22.13 11.55
CA TYR A 131 13.86 -22.81 10.91
C TYR A 131 15.20 -22.06 11.08
N GLY A 132 15.25 -21.02 11.92
CA GLY A 132 16.47 -20.23 12.14
C GLY A 132 16.82 -19.24 11.01
N LEU A 133 15.96 -19.11 10.00
CA LEU A 133 16.11 -18.26 8.82
C LEU A 133 15.60 -16.84 9.12
N ARG A 134 16.31 -16.12 10.00
CA ARG A 134 15.89 -14.78 10.45
C ARG A 134 16.37 -13.63 9.58
N THR A 135 17.35 -13.87 8.71
CA THR A 135 18.01 -12.81 7.93
C THR A 135 18.14 -13.20 6.45
N ALA A 136 18.21 -12.20 5.57
CA ALA A 136 18.30 -12.37 4.13
C ALA A 136 19.55 -13.17 3.72
N ASP A 137 20.70 -12.93 4.32
CA ASP A 137 21.94 -13.67 4.06
C ASP A 137 21.79 -15.18 4.35
N ARG A 138 21.13 -15.54 5.45
CA ARG A 138 20.85 -16.95 5.76
C ARG A 138 19.88 -17.58 4.76
N ILE A 139 18.87 -16.84 4.34
CA ILE A 139 17.90 -17.30 3.33
C ILE A 139 18.61 -17.51 1.98
N ALA A 140 19.43 -16.56 1.55
CA ALA A 140 20.18 -16.66 0.29
C ALA A 140 21.12 -17.87 0.26
N ALA A 141 21.78 -18.15 1.40
CA ALA A 141 22.68 -19.29 1.58
C ALA A 141 21.94 -20.64 1.72
N THR A 142 20.63 -20.65 1.94
CA THR A 142 19.86 -21.89 2.11
C THR A 142 19.66 -22.59 0.76
N PRO A 143 19.81 -23.93 0.69
CA PRO A 143 19.50 -24.68 -0.53
C PRO A 143 18.06 -24.45 -0.99
N LEU A 144 17.86 -24.23 -2.30
CA LEU A 144 16.55 -23.91 -2.87
C LEU A 144 15.48 -24.96 -2.51
N LEU A 145 15.82 -26.25 -2.60
CA LEU A 145 14.90 -27.34 -2.26
C LEU A 145 14.38 -27.25 -0.81
N THR A 146 15.19 -26.77 0.12
CA THR A 146 14.78 -26.58 1.52
C THR A 146 13.75 -25.46 1.61
N LEU A 147 14.01 -24.31 0.98
CA LEU A 147 13.06 -23.19 0.97
C LEU A 147 11.74 -23.57 0.28
N GLN A 148 11.80 -24.35 -0.80
CA GLN A 148 10.62 -24.84 -1.50
C GLN A 148 9.80 -25.82 -0.66
N ARG A 149 10.43 -26.64 0.19
CA ARG A 149 9.72 -27.50 1.14
C ARG A 149 9.02 -26.70 2.25
N ILE A 150 9.58 -25.57 2.65
CA ILE A 150 9.02 -24.72 3.72
C ILE A 150 7.86 -23.85 3.20
N LEU A 151 8.02 -23.25 2.01
CA LEU A 151 7.11 -22.21 1.51
C LEU A 151 6.36 -22.58 0.22
N GLY A 152 6.68 -23.71 -0.40
CA GLY A 152 6.21 -24.09 -1.73
C GLY A 152 7.18 -23.69 -2.84
N ALA A 153 7.03 -24.31 -4.01
CA ALA A 153 8.00 -24.24 -5.11
C ALA A 153 8.25 -22.82 -5.63
N ALA A 154 7.19 -22.06 -5.90
CA ALA A 154 7.29 -20.69 -6.42
C ALA A 154 7.79 -19.71 -5.35
N SER A 155 7.13 -19.68 -4.18
CA SER A 155 7.49 -18.76 -3.08
C SER A 155 8.90 -19.00 -2.56
N GLY A 156 9.34 -20.26 -2.44
CA GLY A 156 10.70 -20.59 -2.02
C GLY A 156 11.78 -20.11 -3.00
N ARG A 157 11.49 -20.17 -4.31
CA ARG A 157 12.40 -19.64 -5.35
C ARG A 157 12.47 -18.13 -5.33
N GLU A 158 11.32 -17.46 -5.39
CA GLU A 158 11.25 -15.99 -5.36
C GLU A 158 11.92 -15.41 -4.13
N LEU A 159 11.67 -16.02 -2.95
CA LEU A 159 12.27 -15.55 -1.71
C LEU A 159 13.80 -15.68 -1.73
N ARG A 160 14.34 -16.77 -2.27
CA ARG A 160 15.79 -16.96 -2.37
C ARG A 160 16.43 -15.92 -3.29
N GLU A 161 15.83 -15.69 -4.46
CA GLU A 161 16.30 -14.69 -5.42
C GLU A 161 16.29 -13.29 -4.79
N ARG A 162 15.19 -12.90 -4.14
CA ARG A 162 15.09 -11.61 -3.42
C ARG A 162 16.10 -11.49 -2.29
N ALA A 163 16.32 -12.56 -1.53
CA ALA A 163 17.31 -12.57 -0.45
C ALA A 163 18.75 -12.42 -0.96
N ALA A 164 19.02 -12.80 -2.21
CA ALA A 164 20.27 -12.57 -2.92
C ALA A 164 20.31 -11.22 -3.69
N GLY A 165 19.28 -10.37 -3.55
CA GLY A 165 19.20 -9.08 -4.23
C GLY A 165 18.79 -9.17 -5.70
N ILE A 166 18.33 -10.32 -6.16
CA ILE A 166 17.90 -10.57 -7.53
C ILE A 166 16.39 -10.29 -7.62
N ASP A 167 16.02 -9.39 -8.52
CA ASP A 167 14.62 -9.09 -8.85
C ASP A 167 14.50 -8.92 -10.38
N PRO A 168 13.81 -9.83 -11.09
CA PRO A 168 13.61 -9.72 -12.53
C PRO A 168 12.55 -8.66 -12.90
N ALA A 169 11.84 -8.08 -11.92
CA ALA A 169 10.82 -7.08 -12.17
C ALA A 169 11.40 -5.84 -12.86
N ARG A 170 10.65 -5.32 -13.83
CA ARG A 170 10.95 -4.06 -14.53
C ARG A 170 9.98 -2.99 -14.09
N VAL A 171 10.41 -1.73 -14.14
CA VAL A 171 9.50 -0.59 -13.98
C VAL A 171 8.61 -0.54 -15.22
N VAL A 172 7.31 -0.68 -15.02
CA VAL A 172 6.33 -0.62 -16.10
C VAL A 172 5.70 0.76 -16.12
N ALA A 173 5.96 1.51 -17.19
CA ALA A 173 5.33 2.80 -17.41
C ALA A 173 3.81 2.62 -17.51
N GLY A 174 3.05 3.44 -16.78
CA GLY A 174 1.59 3.38 -16.83
C GLY A 174 0.93 4.48 -16.03
N ALA A 175 -0.31 4.80 -16.41
CA ALA A 175 -1.15 5.69 -15.63
C ALA A 175 -1.39 5.08 -14.24
N PRO A 176 -1.50 5.92 -13.19
CA PRO A 176 -1.90 5.45 -11.88
C PRO A 176 -3.23 4.68 -11.98
N PRO A 177 -3.36 3.53 -11.30
CA PRO A 177 -4.61 2.80 -11.31
C PRO A 177 -5.68 3.68 -10.67
N ARG A 178 -6.91 3.66 -11.23
CA ARG A 178 -8.03 4.37 -10.61
C ARG A 178 -8.28 3.78 -9.22
N THR A 179 -8.47 4.65 -8.24
CA THR A 179 -8.79 4.26 -6.87
C THR A 179 -9.96 5.08 -6.34
N VAL A 180 -10.69 4.53 -5.36
CA VAL A 180 -11.69 5.28 -4.58
C VAL A 180 -11.22 5.22 -3.14
N ASP A 181 -11.07 6.37 -2.49
CA ASP A 181 -10.67 6.46 -1.09
C ASP A 181 -11.75 7.09 -0.20
N ALA A 182 -11.65 6.81 1.09
CA ALA A 182 -12.41 7.45 2.15
C ALA A 182 -11.51 7.58 3.39
N GLU A 183 -11.45 8.76 3.98
CA GLU A 183 -10.63 9.06 5.17
C GLU A 183 -11.53 9.59 6.30
N HIS A 184 -11.25 9.16 7.52
CA HIS A 184 -11.82 9.72 8.74
C HIS A 184 -10.70 10.20 9.65
N ARG A 185 -10.75 11.49 10.01
CA ARG A 185 -9.83 12.12 10.96
C ARG A 185 -10.54 12.31 12.29
N PHE A 186 -9.92 11.83 13.36
CA PHE A 186 -10.47 12.01 14.70
C PHE A 186 -10.19 13.44 15.19
N GLY A 187 -11.14 14.02 15.94
CA GLY A 187 -10.98 15.35 16.53
C GLY A 187 -9.94 15.40 17.66
N HIS A 188 -9.66 14.26 18.27
CA HIS A 188 -8.57 14.04 19.21
C HIS A 188 -7.92 12.69 18.92
N ASP A 189 -6.67 12.48 19.34
CA ASP A 189 -6.02 11.20 19.15
C ASP A 189 -6.82 10.08 19.84
N GLU A 190 -7.28 9.09 19.08
CA GLU A 190 -8.26 8.09 19.51
C GLU A 190 -7.58 6.76 19.87
N SER A 191 -7.87 6.24 21.05
CA SER A 191 -7.35 4.94 21.54
C SER A 191 -8.45 3.91 21.81
N ASP A 192 -9.73 4.32 21.79
CA ASP A 192 -10.87 3.44 21.98
C ASP A 192 -11.10 2.58 20.72
N ALA A 193 -10.92 1.28 20.88
CA ALA A 193 -11.13 0.31 19.82
C ALA A 193 -12.58 0.29 19.30
N ALA A 194 -13.58 0.60 20.14
CA ALA A 194 -14.97 0.66 19.71
C ALA A 194 -15.20 1.84 18.75
N ARG A 195 -14.65 3.01 19.07
CA ARG A 195 -14.71 4.21 18.21
C ARG A 195 -13.94 4.01 16.91
N GLN A 196 -12.77 3.40 16.95
CA GLN A 196 -12.02 3.04 15.74
C GLN A 196 -12.79 2.05 14.85
N ARG A 197 -13.47 1.05 15.43
CA ARG A 197 -14.32 0.11 14.68
C ARG A 197 -15.56 0.79 14.08
N ALA A 198 -16.17 1.72 14.80
CA ALA A 198 -17.26 2.54 14.27
C ALA A 198 -16.79 3.38 13.08
N ALA A 199 -15.60 4.01 13.18
CA ALA A 199 -15.00 4.76 12.09
C ALA A 199 -14.75 3.89 10.85
N LEU A 200 -14.19 2.69 11.02
CA LEU A 200 -14.00 1.75 9.92
C LEU A 200 -15.33 1.35 9.27
N THR A 201 -16.36 1.10 10.08
CA THR A 201 -17.70 0.79 9.57
C THR A 201 -18.22 1.95 8.71
N HIS A 202 -18.11 3.18 9.22
CA HIS A 202 -18.50 4.38 8.51
C HIS A 202 -17.75 4.54 7.17
N LEU A 203 -16.43 4.35 7.17
CA LEU A 203 -15.61 4.40 5.97
C LEU A 203 -16.01 3.34 4.93
N THR A 204 -16.32 2.12 5.37
CA THR A 204 -16.78 1.07 4.43
C THR A 204 -18.14 1.36 3.82
N GLU A 205 -19.04 2.01 4.55
CA GLU A 205 -20.33 2.44 4.01
C GLU A 205 -20.17 3.54 2.96
N GLN A 206 -19.33 4.54 3.25
CA GLN A 206 -19.01 5.60 2.28
C GLN A 206 -18.36 5.03 1.03
N LEU A 207 -17.36 4.16 1.21
CA LEU A 207 -16.61 3.56 0.12
C LEU A 207 -17.52 2.68 -0.76
N GLY A 208 -18.35 1.83 -0.16
CA GLY A 208 -19.27 0.99 -0.91
C GLY A 208 -20.36 1.79 -1.62
N ALA A 209 -20.88 2.86 -1.00
CA ALA A 209 -21.83 3.76 -1.66
C ALA A 209 -21.20 4.45 -2.89
N ARG A 210 -19.97 4.97 -2.77
CA ARG A 210 -19.23 5.56 -3.91
C ARG A 210 -18.99 4.57 -5.03
N LEU A 211 -18.51 3.36 -4.71
CA LEU A 211 -18.31 2.30 -5.70
C LEU A 211 -19.60 1.97 -6.45
N ARG A 212 -20.74 1.87 -5.74
CA ARG A 212 -22.03 1.56 -6.38
C ARG A 212 -22.58 2.72 -7.21
N ASP A 213 -22.40 3.96 -6.77
CA ASP A 213 -22.78 5.17 -7.52
C ASP A 213 -22.02 5.23 -8.87
N GLU A 214 -20.73 4.91 -8.85
CA GLU A 214 -19.89 4.83 -10.04
C GLU A 214 -20.04 3.52 -10.84
N ARG A 215 -20.91 2.60 -10.40
CA ARG A 215 -21.08 1.25 -10.98
C ARG A 215 -19.79 0.43 -11.05
N GLN A 216 -18.94 0.58 -10.04
CA GLN A 216 -17.66 -0.09 -9.92
C GLN A 216 -17.65 -1.13 -8.80
N THR A 217 -16.69 -2.04 -8.88
CA THR A 217 -16.31 -2.99 -7.82
C THR A 217 -14.81 -2.91 -7.60
N CYS A 218 -14.32 -3.37 -6.45
CA CYS A 218 -12.88 -3.41 -6.17
C CYS A 218 -12.40 -4.81 -5.85
N ARG A 219 -11.16 -5.13 -6.26
CA ARG A 219 -10.45 -6.35 -5.85
C ARG A 219 -9.41 -6.12 -4.78
N ALA A 220 -8.94 -4.90 -4.56
CA ALA A 220 -7.96 -4.61 -3.52
C ALA A 220 -8.53 -3.62 -2.52
N LEU A 221 -8.38 -3.90 -1.22
CA LEU A 221 -8.70 -2.96 -0.14
C LEU A 221 -7.43 -2.66 0.67
N THR A 222 -7.12 -1.38 0.82
CA THR A 222 -5.96 -0.89 1.58
C THR A 222 -6.42 -0.06 2.75
N LEU A 223 -5.97 -0.41 3.95
CA LEU A 223 -6.14 0.35 5.18
C LEU A 223 -4.84 1.07 5.52
N THR A 224 -4.93 2.38 5.68
CA THR A 224 -3.86 3.18 6.28
C THR A 224 -4.31 3.72 7.62
N VAL A 225 -3.45 3.55 8.63
CA VAL A 225 -3.65 4.08 9.98
C VAL A 225 -2.54 5.08 10.26
N GLN A 226 -2.91 6.33 10.56
CA GLN A 226 -1.96 7.36 10.99
C GLN A 226 -1.94 7.42 12.51
N TYR A 227 -0.75 7.35 13.11
CA TYR A 227 -0.57 7.42 14.55
C TYR A 227 -0.36 8.86 15.02
N ALA A 228 -0.66 9.07 16.29
CA ALA A 228 -0.28 10.27 17.01
C ALA A 228 1.11 10.09 17.61
N ASP A 229 2.14 10.37 16.82
CA ASP A 229 3.52 10.51 17.29
C ASP A 229 3.94 11.99 17.30
N ARG A 230 5.07 12.28 17.97
CA ARG A 230 5.61 13.66 18.04
C ARG A 230 6.03 14.22 16.67
N ALA A 231 6.28 13.35 15.69
CA ALA A 231 6.67 13.72 14.33
C ALA A 231 5.48 13.89 13.36
N GLY A 232 4.27 13.43 13.72
CA GLY A 232 3.05 13.52 12.91
C GLY A 232 3.04 12.68 11.62
N GLN A 233 4.04 11.81 11.43
CA GLN A 233 4.33 11.17 10.13
C GLN A 233 4.32 9.63 10.20
N SER A 234 4.16 9.03 11.38
CA SER A 234 4.07 7.57 11.47
C SER A 234 2.71 7.07 10.96
N SER A 235 2.72 6.42 9.79
CA SER A 235 1.58 5.67 9.27
C SER A 235 1.94 4.21 9.06
N ILE A 236 0.96 3.33 9.26
CA ILE A 236 1.05 1.93 8.83
C ILE A 236 0.00 1.64 7.77
N THR A 237 0.43 1.01 6.68
CA THR A 237 -0.42 0.64 5.55
C THR A 237 -0.47 -0.87 5.42
N ARG A 238 -1.67 -1.43 5.27
CA ARG A 238 -1.91 -2.84 4.97
C ARG A 238 -2.94 -2.98 3.87
N SER A 239 -2.62 -3.79 2.87
CA SER A 239 -3.52 -4.10 1.77
C SER A 239 -3.91 -5.58 1.78
N ARG A 240 -5.09 -5.86 1.22
CA ARG A 240 -5.56 -7.22 0.96
C ARG A 240 -6.28 -7.28 -0.38
N THR A 241 -5.84 -8.21 -1.22
CA THR A 241 -6.57 -8.60 -2.43
C THR A 241 -7.69 -9.56 -2.03
N LEU A 242 -8.90 -9.27 -2.51
CA LEU A 242 -10.11 -10.04 -2.35
C LEU A 242 -10.15 -11.15 -3.41
N SER A 243 -10.72 -12.29 -3.04
CA SER A 243 -10.94 -13.39 -3.98
C SER A 243 -11.95 -13.03 -5.08
N GLU A 244 -12.89 -12.14 -4.78
CA GLU A 244 -13.95 -11.68 -5.68
C GLU A 244 -13.98 -10.15 -5.68
N ALA A 245 -14.17 -9.56 -6.87
CA ALA A 245 -14.39 -8.12 -6.99
C ALA A 245 -15.74 -7.76 -6.37
N THR A 246 -15.80 -6.79 -5.46
CA THR A 246 -17.04 -6.49 -4.76
C THR A 246 -17.19 -5.02 -4.39
N ALA A 247 -18.44 -4.56 -4.30
CA ALA A 247 -18.84 -3.29 -3.71
C ALA A 247 -19.81 -3.51 -2.53
N HIS A 248 -19.86 -4.73 -1.97
CA HIS A 248 -20.81 -5.11 -0.92
C HIS A 248 -20.27 -4.75 0.48
N ASN A 249 -21.02 -3.95 1.24
CA ASN A 249 -20.53 -3.35 2.49
C ASN A 249 -20.12 -4.40 3.53
N PRO A 250 -20.87 -5.49 3.80
CA PRO A 250 -20.45 -6.53 4.73
C PRO A 250 -19.09 -7.15 4.40
N ARG A 251 -18.80 -7.41 3.11
CA ARG A 251 -17.51 -7.97 2.68
C ARG A 251 -16.37 -6.96 2.84
N LEU A 252 -16.61 -5.69 2.46
CA LEU A 252 -15.65 -4.61 2.66
C LEU A 252 -15.36 -4.40 4.15
N ARG A 253 -16.41 -4.38 4.98
CA ARG A 253 -16.34 -4.23 6.45
C ARG A 253 -15.59 -5.36 7.13
N ALA A 254 -15.92 -6.62 6.80
CA ALA A 254 -15.18 -7.78 7.30
C ALA A 254 -13.70 -7.69 6.94
N THR A 255 -13.39 -7.18 5.75
CA THR A 255 -12.01 -6.99 5.28
C THR A 255 -11.28 -5.88 5.99
N ALA A 256 -11.90 -4.71 6.14
CA ALA A 256 -11.33 -3.60 6.87
C ALA A 256 -11.05 -3.96 8.34
N HIS A 257 -11.98 -4.67 9.00
CA HIS A 257 -11.77 -5.13 10.37
C HIS A 257 -10.67 -6.17 10.51
N ALA A 258 -10.56 -7.11 9.57
CA ALA A 258 -9.47 -8.08 9.57
C ALA A 258 -8.11 -7.40 9.36
N LEU A 259 -8.03 -6.41 8.46
CA LEU A 259 -6.83 -5.61 8.27
C LEU A 259 -6.46 -4.85 9.55
N HIS A 260 -7.42 -4.15 10.15
CA HIS A 260 -7.21 -3.43 11.42
C HIS A 260 -6.77 -4.36 12.56
N GLY A 261 -7.42 -5.52 12.71
CA GLY A 261 -7.04 -6.52 13.72
C GLY A 261 -5.63 -7.06 13.52
N SER A 262 -5.20 -7.24 12.27
CA SER A 262 -3.84 -7.72 11.93
C SER A 262 -2.72 -6.74 12.32
N LEU A 263 -3.05 -5.46 12.49
CA LEU A 263 -2.08 -4.44 12.92
C LEU A 263 -1.70 -4.58 14.39
N GLY A 264 -2.53 -5.25 15.21
CA GLY A 264 -2.24 -5.49 16.62
C GLY A 264 -2.07 -4.20 17.43
N LEU A 265 -2.92 -3.19 17.19
CA LEU A 265 -2.83 -1.87 17.80
C LEU A 265 -3.08 -1.94 19.33
N GLN A 266 -2.05 -2.21 20.13
CA GLN A 266 -2.17 -2.21 21.59
C GLN A 266 -2.07 -0.78 22.12
N ARG A 267 -3.23 -0.16 22.40
CA ARG A 267 -3.35 1.22 22.95
C ARG A 267 -2.67 2.31 22.10
N ALA A 268 -2.46 2.05 20.81
CA ALA A 268 -1.94 3.04 19.90
C ALA A 268 -2.94 4.19 19.75
N ARG A 269 -2.45 5.42 19.89
CA ARG A 269 -3.23 6.63 19.64
C ARG A 269 -3.31 6.85 18.13
N VAL A 270 -4.51 6.78 17.57
CA VAL A 270 -4.78 6.91 16.15
C VAL A 270 -5.32 8.30 15.85
N ARG A 271 -4.74 8.97 14.88
CA ARG A 271 -5.16 10.30 14.42
C ARG A 271 -6.13 10.23 13.25
N SER A 272 -5.90 9.31 12.32
CA SER A 272 -6.79 9.08 11.19
C SER A 272 -6.78 7.63 10.71
N LEU A 273 -7.86 7.26 10.02
CA LEU A 273 -8.04 6.00 9.32
C LEU A 273 -8.43 6.30 7.87
N ALA A 274 -7.77 5.68 6.91
CA ALA A 274 -8.11 5.79 5.50
C ALA A 274 -8.30 4.39 4.89
N LEU A 275 -9.39 4.22 4.14
CA LEU A 275 -9.63 3.05 3.30
C LEU A 275 -9.52 3.45 1.84
N ARG A 276 -8.80 2.64 1.05
CA ARG A 276 -8.66 2.80 -0.40
C ARG A 276 -9.06 1.52 -1.10
N ALA A 277 -10.04 1.61 -1.99
CA ALA A 277 -10.41 0.59 -2.96
C ALA A 277 -9.54 0.75 -4.21
N GLY A 278 -8.89 -0.33 -4.62
CA GLY A 278 -8.08 -0.43 -5.83
C GLY A 278 -8.45 -1.66 -6.66
N GLU A 279 -7.78 -1.80 -7.81
CA GLU A 279 -8.14 -2.80 -8.83
C GLU A 279 -9.64 -2.71 -9.16
N LEU A 280 -10.04 -1.50 -9.57
CA LEU A 280 -11.44 -1.21 -9.87
C LEU A 280 -11.85 -1.89 -11.17
N GLY A 281 -13.02 -2.50 -11.18
CA GLY A 281 -13.63 -3.14 -12.34
C GLY A 281 -15.09 -2.74 -12.50
N ASP A 282 -15.61 -2.85 -13.71
CA ASP A 282 -17.03 -2.61 -14.00
C ASP A 282 -17.88 -3.65 -13.24
N ALA A 283 -18.85 -3.18 -12.47
CA ALA A 283 -19.78 -4.04 -11.73
C ALA A 283 -20.54 -4.99 -12.66
N ALA A 284 -20.78 -4.64 -13.92
CA ALA A 284 -21.44 -5.51 -14.90
C ALA A 284 -20.56 -6.72 -15.29
N SER A 285 -19.23 -6.57 -15.21
CA SER A 285 -18.25 -7.61 -15.54
C SER A 285 -17.82 -8.45 -14.33
N ALA A 286 -18.18 -8.01 -13.12
CA ALA A 286 -17.79 -8.68 -11.89
C ALA A 286 -18.54 -10.00 -11.73
N SER A 287 -17.80 -11.10 -11.67
CA SER A 287 -18.36 -12.40 -11.32
C SER A 287 -18.75 -12.42 -9.85
N ARG A 288 -20.03 -12.68 -9.59
CA ARG A 288 -20.57 -12.85 -8.24
C ARG A 288 -20.60 -14.33 -7.88
N GLN A 289 -20.02 -14.71 -6.75
CA GLN A 289 -20.37 -16.00 -6.15
C GLN A 289 -21.72 -15.89 -5.46
N LEU A 290 -22.73 -16.58 -6.01
CA LEU A 290 -24.02 -16.71 -5.36
C LEU A 290 -23.85 -17.49 -4.06
N THR A 291 -24.53 -17.02 -3.02
CA THR A 291 -24.64 -17.75 -1.75
C THR A 291 -26.06 -18.24 -1.60
N PHE A 292 -26.24 -19.36 -0.89
CA PHE A 292 -27.56 -19.85 -0.49
C PHE A 292 -28.07 -19.17 0.79
N ASP A 293 -27.29 -18.25 1.35
CA ASP A 293 -27.66 -17.46 2.52
C ASP A 293 -28.65 -16.33 2.12
N PRO A 294 -29.93 -16.41 2.52
CA PRO A 294 -30.93 -15.40 2.19
C PRO A 294 -30.61 -14.02 2.81
N ASP A 295 -29.79 -13.95 3.86
CA ASP A 295 -29.43 -12.70 4.51
C ASP A 295 -28.48 -11.83 3.66
N ASP A 296 -27.66 -12.42 2.78
CA ASP A 296 -26.81 -11.69 1.83
C ASP A 296 -27.67 -10.89 0.83
N ASP A 297 -28.67 -11.54 0.24
CA ASP A 297 -29.60 -10.91 -0.71
C ASP A 297 -30.45 -9.83 -0.04
N LYS A 298 -30.93 -10.09 1.19
CA LYS A 298 -31.64 -9.10 1.99
C LYS A 298 -30.77 -7.87 2.23
N THR A 299 -29.51 -8.06 2.61
CA THR A 299 -28.58 -6.96 2.89
C THR A 299 -28.32 -6.12 1.64
N ARG A 300 -28.16 -6.75 0.47
CA ARG A 300 -28.01 -6.01 -0.80
C ARG A 300 -29.22 -5.17 -1.15
N ARG A 301 -30.43 -5.67 -0.92
CA ARG A 301 -31.66 -4.89 -1.12
C ARG A 301 -31.72 -3.69 -0.19
N ILE A 302 -31.25 -3.84 1.05
CA ILE A 302 -31.14 -2.74 2.02
C ILE A 302 -30.12 -1.70 1.54
N GLU A 303 -28.94 -2.13 1.06
CA GLU A 303 -27.92 -1.23 0.50
C GLU A 303 -28.49 -0.41 -0.67
N ALA A 304 -29.14 -1.06 -1.63
CA ALA A 304 -29.76 -0.39 -2.77
C ALA A 304 -30.90 0.57 -2.36
N ALA A 305 -31.66 0.24 -1.32
CA ALA A 305 -32.67 1.15 -0.77
C ALA A 305 -32.03 2.36 -0.05
N ALA A 306 -30.97 2.13 0.72
CA ALA A 306 -30.21 3.17 1.41
C ALA A 306 -29.55 4.12 0.41
N ASP A 307 -28.98 3.59 -0.68
CA ASP A 307 -28.35 4.41 -1.72
C ASP A 307 -29.38 5.28 -2.46
N ARG A 308 -30.55 4.74 -2.80
CA ARG A 308 -31.66 5.55 -3.35
C ARG A 308 -32.10 6.66 -2.40
N ALA A 309 -32.16 6.38 -1.10
CA ALA A 309 -32.48 7.40 -0.11
C ALA A 309 -31.39 8.47 -0.03
N ARG A 310 -30.10 8.09 -0.07
CA ARG A 310 -28.98 9.04 -0.07
C ARG A 310 -28.95 9.91 -1.34
N ALA A 311 -29.24 9.33 -2.50
CA ALA A 311 -29.32 10.08 -3.75
C ALA A 311 -30.42 11.16 -3.72
N ARG A 312 -31.55 10.89 -3.05
CA ARG A 312 -32.68 11.81 -2.96
C ARG A 312 -32.56 12.84 -1.83
N PHE A 313 -32.05 12.43 -0.66
CA PHE A 313 -32.09 13.22 0.57
C PHE A 313 -30.70 13.63 1.09
N GLY A 314 -29.65 13.28 0.36
CA GLY A 314 -28.26 13.58 0.70
C GLY A 314 -27.55 12.46 1.46
N PRO A 315 -26.20 12.55 1.58
CA PRO A 315 -25.35 11.48 2.09
C PRO A 315 -25.62 11.10 3.56
N GLY A 316 -26.17 12.03 4.36
CA GLY A 316 -26.51 11.80 5.77
C GLY A 316 -27.86 11.15 6.02
N ALA A 317 -28.66 10.88 4.98
CA ALA A 317 -30.05 10.43 5.12
C ALA A 317 -30.18 9.03 5.75
N VAL A 318 -29.27 8.10 5.39
CA VAL A 318 -29.25 6.73 5.92
C VAL A 318 -27.83 6.34 6.29
N ARG A 319 -27.65 5.96 7.57
CA ARG A 319 -26.37 5.50 8.12
C ARG A 319 -26.61 4.37 9.12
N PRO A 320 -25.66 3.42 9.27
CA PRO A 320 -25.77 2.41 10.30
C PRO A 320 -25.86 3.03 11.69
N ALA A 321 -26.70 2.46 12.56
CA ALA A 321 -26.87 2.94 13.93
C ALA A 321 -25.54 2.95 14.72
N SER A 322 -24.64 2.01 14.44
CA SER A 322 -23.30 1.94 15.05
C SER A 322 -22.39 3.11 14.69
N THR A 323 -22.76 3.94 13.71
CA THR A 323 -22.04 5.14 13.28
C THR A 323 -22.72 6.44 13.70
N ALA A 324 -23.73 6.35 14.57
CA ALA A 324 -24.41 7.53 15.11
C ALA A 324 -23.42 8.43 15.85
N GLY A 325 -23.38 9.71 15.45
CA GLY A 325 -22.44 10.70 16.01
C GLY A 325 -21.13 10.86 15.23
N MET A 326 -20.85 9.99 14.26
CA MET A 326 -19.74 10.20 13.32
C MET A 326 -20.15 11.21 12.24
N ARG A 327 -19.26 12.16 11.97
CA ARG A 327 -19.38 13.18 10.93
C ARG A 327 -18.16 13.11 10.02
#